data_AF-X0UB64-F1
#
_entry.id   AF-X0UB64-F1
#
_cell.length_a   1.000
_cell.length_b   1.000
_cell.length_c   1.000
_cell.angle_alpha   90.00
_cell.angle_beta   90.00
_cell.angle_gamma   90.00
#
_symmetry.space_group_name_H-M   'P 1'
#
loop_
_entity.id
_entity.type
_entity.pdbx_description
1 polymer ?
#
loop_
_entity_poly.entity_id
_entity_poly.type
_entity_poly.pdbx_seq_one_letter_code
_entity_poly.pdbx_strand_id
1 'polypeptide(L)' 'TGNVIIDDGSGEITVKSVKGNVRIHDGSGSINVSDVEKDVILEDTGSGGVNINNVKGKIIK' A
#
# COMPACT_ATOMS: atom_id res chain seq x y z
N THR A 1 -7.36 6.61 15.19
CA THR A 1 -7.17 5.81 13.96
C THR A 1 -5.68 5.67 13.72
N GLY A 2 -5.21 4.48 13.33
CA GLY A 2 -3.78 4.19 13.15
C GLY A 2 -3.40 4.22 11.67
N ASN A 3 -2.25 4.81 11.37
CA ASN A 3 -1.64 4.74 10.05
C ASN A 3 -0.80 3.46 9.95
N VAL A 4 -0.64 2.95 8.73
CA VAL A 4 0.20 1.79 8.42
C VAL A 4 1.38 2.25 7.58
N ILE A 5 2.58 1.84 7.98
CA ILE A 5 3.83 2.09 7.25
C ILE A 5 4.53 0.75 7.08
N ILE A 6 4.85 0.39 5.84
CA ILE A 6 5.50 -0.87 5.48
C ILE A 6 6.73 -0.54 4.64
N ASP A 7 7.84 -1.19 4.95
CA ASP A 7 9.10 -1.13 4.22
C ASP A 7 9.53 -2.58 3.98
N ASP A 8 9.58 -2.97 2.71
CA ASP A 8 10.01 -4.28 2.26
C ASP A 8 10.99 -4.15 1.09
N GLY A 9 11.89 -5.10 0.97
CA GLY A 9 12.79 -5.19 -0.17
C GLY A 9 12.32 -6.21 -1.21
N SER A 10 11.64 -7.28 -0.75
CA SER A 10 11.16 -8.35 -1.61
C SER A 10 10.11 -9.22 -0.93
N GLY A 11 9.02 -9.51 -1.63
CA GLY A 11 8.00 -10.41 -1.10
C GLY A 11 6.59 -10.09 -1.58
N GLU A 12 5.60 -10.56 -0.82
CA GLU A 12 4.19 -10.18 -1.05
C GLU A 12 3.68 -9.37 0.15
N ILE A 13 3.19 -8.17 -0.14
CA ILE A 13 2.55 -7.29 0.83
C ILE A 13 1.03 -7.36 0.64
N THR A 14 0.31 -7.67 1.72
CA THR A 14 -1.16 -7.61 1.74
C THR A 14 -1.64 -6.69 2.86
N VAL A 15 -2.34 -5.61 2.51
CA VAL A 15 -2.93 -4.63 3.43
C VAL A 15 -4.44 -4.59 3.24
N LYS A 16 -5.21 -4.73 4.32
CA LYS A 16 -6.69 -4.77 4.29
C LYS A 16 -7.30 -3.97 5.43
N SER A 17 -8.44 -3.32 5.18
CA SER A 17 -9.31 -2.71 6.20
C SER A 17 -8.63 -1.64 7.07
N VAL A 18 -7.94 -0.68 6.44
CA VAL A 18 -7.19 0.36 7.13
C VAL A 18 -8.01 1.66 7.22
N LYS A 19 -8.28 2.11 8.45
CA LYS A 19 -9.00 3.38 8.70
C LYS A 19 -8.12 4.64 8.58
N GLY A 20 -6.81 4.46 8.53
CA GLY A 20 -5.81 5.54 8.43
C GLY A 20 -5.18 5.61 7.05
N ASN A 21 -4.06 6.32 6.97
CA ASN A 21 -3.23 6.34 5.76
C ASN A 21 -2.39 5.07 5.68
N VAL A 22 -2.07 4.65 4.45
CA VAL A 22 -1.15 3.55 4.15
C VAL A 22 0.04 4.13 3.39
N ARG A 23 1.26 3.88 3.86
CA ARG A 23 2.49 4.15 3.13
C ARG A 23 3.28 2.86 2.95
N ILE A 24 3.69 2.56 1.73
CA ILE A 24 4.44 1.34 1.40
C ILE A 24 5.67 1.70 0.59
N HIS A 25 6.83 1.21 1.02
CA HIS A 25 8.09 1.16 0.27
C HIS A 25 8.36 -0.30 -0.12
N ASP A 26 8.52 -0.63 -1.41
CA ASP A 26 8.80 -2.01 -1.85
C ASP A 26 9.69 -2.15 -3.10
N GLY A 27 10.91 -2.64 -2.94
CA GLY A 27 11.86 -2.78 -4.05
C GLY A 27 11.52 -3.86 -5.10
N SER A 28 10.85 -4.96 -4.73
CA SER A 28 10.55 -6.05 -5.69
C SER A 28 9.52 -7.05 -5.14
N GLY A 29 8.24 -6.85 -5.43
CA GLY A 29 7.22 -7.71 -4.86
C GLY A 29 5.84 -7.60 -5.49
N SER A 30 4.86 -8.26 -4.88
CA SER A 30 3.46 -8.02 -5.22
C SER A 30 2.78 -7.30 -4.08
N ILE A 31 2.15 -6.16 -4.36
CA ILE A 31 1.47 -5.34 -3.37
C ILE A 31 -0.03 -5.41 -3.63
N ASN A 32 -0.77 -5.87 -2.63
CA ASN A 32 -2.22 -5.96 -2.64
C ASN A 32 -2.82 -5.11 -1.51
N VAL A 33 -3.44 -3.99 -1.85
CA VAL A 33 -4.08 -3.08 -0.88
C VAL A 33 -5.59 -3.03 -1.11
N SER A 34 -6.38 -3.28 -0.06
CA SER A 34 -7.83 -3.15 -0.10
C SER A 34 -8.42 -2.41 1.10
N ASP A 35 -9.57 -1.76 0.88
CA ASP A 35 -10.43 -1.20 1.94
C ASP A 35 -9.72 -0.17 2.83
N VAL A 36 -9.20 0.89 2.20
CA VAL A 36 -8.50 1.98 2.89
C VAL A 36 -9.38 3.23 2.95
N GLU A 37 -9.59 3.76 4.15
CA GLU A 37 -10.49 4.91 4.35
C GLU A 37 -9.85 6.27 4.08
N LYS A 38 -8.51 6.33 4.00
CA LYS A 38 -7.77 7.55 3.68
C LYS A 38 -6.83 7.30 2.50
N ASP A 39 -5.66 7.92 2.51
CA ASP A 39 -4.73 7.93 1.39
C ASP A 39 -3.82 6.69 1.39
N VAL A 40 -3.47 6.23 0.19
CA VAL A 40 -2.46 5.20 -0.06
C VAL A 40 -1.29 5.87 -0.78
N ILE A 41 -0.10 5.78 -0.21
CA ILE A 41 1.14 6.32 -0.74
C ILE A 41 2.06 5.14 -1.03
N LEU A 42 2.45 4.99 -2.28
CA LEU A 42 3.42 4.01 -2.73
C LEU A 42 4.70 4.75 -3.09
N GLU A 43 5.81 4.32 -2.51
CA GLU A 43 7.14 4.86 -2.74
C GLU A 43 8.01 3.70 -3.24
N ASP A 44 8.74 3.87 -4.34
CA ASP A 44 9.70 2.89 -4.86
C ASP A 44 9.15 1.45 -4.92
N THR A 45 8.20 1.17 -5.82
CA THR A 45 7.50 -0.14 -5.94
C THR A 45 8.20 -1.15 -6.87
N GLY A 46 9.45 -0.90 -7.22
CA GLY A 46 10.23 -1.81 -8.06
C GLY A 46 9.58 -2.18 -9.40
N SER A 47 9.89 -3.40 -9.85
CA SER A 47 9.30 -4.07 -11.02
C SER A 47 8.07 -4.92 -10.69
N GLY A 48 7.60 -4.82 -9.44
CA GLY A 48 6.51 -5.58 -8.87
C GLY A 48 5.13 -5.26 -9.42
N GLY A 49 4.16 -6.13 -9.12
CA GLY A 49 2.75 -5.90 -9.45
C GLY A 49 2.04 -5.18 -8.30
N VAL A 50 1.31 -4.10 -8.60
CA VAL A 50 0.58 -3.35 -7.56
C VAL A 50 -0.92 -3.31 -7.87
N ASN A 51 -1.70 -3.95 -7.01
CA ASN A 51 -3.16 -3.95 -7.05
C ASN A 51 -3.72 -3.18 -5.86
N ILE A 52 -4.50 -2.13 -6.14
CA ILE A 52 -5.11 -1.28 -5.12
C ILE A 52 -6.60 -1.18 -5.40
N ASN A 53 -7.43 -1.52 -4.41
CA ASN A 53 -8.88 -1.53 -4.54
C ASN A 53 -9.56 -0.86 -3.35
N ASN A 54 -10.73 -0.27 -3.58
CA ASN A 54 -11.59 0.33 -2.55
C ASN A 54 -10.84 1.30 -1.61
N VAL A 55 -10.23 2.34 -2.19
CA VAL A 55 -9.59 3.44 -1.45
C VAL A 55 -10.52 4.65 -1.49
N LYS A 56 -10.91 5.16 -0.32
CA LYS A 56 -11.77 6.35 -0.19
C LYS A 56 -10.98 7.66 -0.37
N GLY A 57 -9.69 7.66 -0.01
CA GLY A 57 -8.78 8.78 -0.21
C GLY A 57 -8.10 8.74 -1.58
N LYS A 58 -6.93 9.36 -1.65
CA LYS A 58 -6.12 9.42 -2.87
C LYS A 58 -5.15 8.26 -2.93
N ILE A 59 -4.83 7.85 -4.16
CA ILE A 59 -3.73 6.94 -4.46
C ILE A 59 -2.59 7.78 -5.02
N ILE A 60 -1.44 7.74 -4.35
CA ILE A 60 -0.20 8.42 -4.74
C ILE A 60 0.83 7.33 -5.04
N LYS A 61 1.48 7.44 -6.19
CA LYS A 61 2.53 6.54 -6.68
C LYS A 61 3.75 7.35 -7.06
#